data_AF-A0AA97JT64-F1
#
_entry.id   AF-A0AA97JT64-F1
#
_cell.length_a   1.000
_cell.length_b   1.000
_cell.length_c   1.000
_cell.angle_alpha   90.00
_cell.angle_beta   90.00
_cell.angle_gamma   90.00
#
_symmetry.space_group_name_H-M   'P 1'
#
loop_
_entity.id
_entity.type
_entity.pdbx_description
1 polymer ?
#
loop_
_entity_poly.entity_id
_entity_poly.type
_entity_poly.pdbx_seq_one_letter_code
_entity_poly.pdbx_strand_id
1 'polypeptide(L)'
;MVGKVVKRPRLHLVAPKLPKGFGQAAAEEGVVTARASPDKVQAFLPSNIFAGVKIDPKTLVKKLDADSRSIVSAVKGEEEKVPLSKKEKMKLHKERWLQKIEDIKLAKKLQKAEMKRKATPVVGDMNPLMEALPELSDLPGEEDGDKLHSDEISPEA
;
A
#
# COMPACT_ATOMS: atom_id res chain seq x y z
N MET A 1 -17.77 -46.14 19.57
CA MET A 1 -18.03 -44.95 20.40
C MET A 1 -18.03 -43.70 19.52
N VAL A 2 -19.13 -42.95 19.48
CA VAL A 2 -19.24 -41.72 18.67
C VAL A 2 -18.75 -40.54 19.49
N GLY A 3 -17.71 -39.85 19.02
CA GLY A 3 -17.11 -38.69 19.70
C GLY A 3 -18.08 -37.52 19.80
N LYS A 4 -18.20 -36.92 20.98
CA LYS A 4 -19.03 -35.73 21.22
C LYS A 4 -18.41 -34.52 20.54
N VAL A 5 -19.11 -33.93 19.56
CA VAL A 5 -18.73 -32.67 18.94
C VAL A 5 -19.04 -31.52 19.91
N VAL A 6 -17.99 -30.93 20.48
CA VAL A 6 -18.12 -29.77 21.37
C VAL A 6 -18.37 -28.53 20.53
N LYS A 7 -19.64 -28.09 20.45
CA LYS A 7 -20.01 -26.83 19.79
C LYS A 7 -19.64 -25.66 20.69
N ARG A 8 -18.63 -24.88 20.28
CA ARG A 8 -18.23 -23.66 20.98
C ARG A 8 -19.22 -22.52 20.66
N PRO A 9 -19.60 -21.68 21.64
CA PRO A 9 -20.49 -20.56 21.40
C PRO A 9 -19.84 -19.48 20.52
N ARG A 10 -20.63 -18.86 19.64
CA ARG A 10 -20.19 -17.76 18.78
C ARG A 10 -20.10 -16.48 19.62
N LEU A 11 -18.91 -15.88 19.68
CA LEU A 11 -18.63 -14.66 20.47
C LEU A 11 -19.03 -13.35 19.77
N HIS A 12 -19.57 -13.41 18.55
CA HIS A 12 -20.01 -12.22 17.82
C HIS A 12 -21.53 -12.12 17.81
N LEU A 13 -22.04 -10.91 18.01
CA LEU A 13 -23.44 -10.58 17.79
C LEU A 13 -23.73 -10.57 16.29
N VAL A 14 -24.91 -11.07 15.91
CA VAL A 14 -25.39 -11.02 14.53
C VAL A 14 -25.72 -9.58 14.18
N ALA A 15 -25.19 -9.09 13.06
CA ALA A 15 -25.44 -7.73 12.61
C ALA A 15 -26.94 -7.50 12.33
N PRO A 16 -27.52 -6.35 12.75
CA PRO A 16 -28.92 -6.04 12.48
C PRO A 16 -29.15 -5.93 10.97
N LYS A 17 -30.10 -6.71 10.45
CA LYS A 17 -30.52 -6.60 9.05
C LYS A 17 -31.38 -5.35 8.89
N LEU A 18 -30.90 -4.43 8.06
CA LEU A 18 -31.70 -3.29 7.61
C LEU A 18 -32.86 -3.79 6.74
N PRO A 19 -34.07 -3.19 6.86
CA PRO A 19 -35.22 -3.57 6.07
C PRO A 19 -34.95 -3.32 4.58
N LYS A 20 -35.21 -4.34 3.77
CA LYS A 20 -35.21 -4.25 2.32
C LYS A 20 -36.48 -3.50 1.89
N GLY A 21 -36.31 -2.24 1.49
CA GLY A 21 -37.33 -1.50 0.75
C GLY A 21 -37.79 -0.23 1.46
N PHE A 22 -37.14 0.88 1.14
CA PHE A 22 -37.77 2.19 1.14
C PHE A 22 -37.40 2.88 -0.17
N GLY A 23 -38.38 2.95 -1.06
CA GLY A 23 -38.35 3.79 -2.24
C GLY A 23 -38.86 5.18 -1.90
N GLN A 24 -38.06 6.17 -2.30
CA GLN A 24 -38.38 7.52 -2.79
C GLN A 24 -39.09 8.55 -1.91
N ALA A 25 -38.33 9.60 -1.59
CA ALA A 25 -38.57 11.03 -1.91
C ALA A 25 -37.39 11.82 -1.29
N ALA A 26 -36.77 12.88 -1.79
CA ALA A 26 -36.68 13.66 -3.04
C ALA A 26 -35.52 14.69 -2.77
N ALA A 27 -34.95 15.28 -3.83
CA ALA A 27 -33.86 16.30 -3.85
C ALA A 27 -32.41 15.74 -3.80
N GLU A 28 -31.81 15.34 -4.93
CA GLU A 28 -31.11 16.15 -5.96
C GLU A 28 -29.64 16.44 -5.56
N GLU A 29 -28.71 15.67 -6.15
CA GLU A 29 -27.32 16.03 -6.54
C GLU A 29 -26.73 14.76 -7.19
N GLY A 30 -26.49 14.84 -8.50
CA GLY A 30 -26.34 13.70 -9.40
C GLY A 30 -24.96 13.05 -9.36
N VAL A 31 -24.89 11.84 -8.80
CA VAL A 31 -23.92 10.83 -9.21
C VAL A 31 -24.69 9.54 -9.47
N VAL A 32 -25.04 9.31 -10.74
CA VAL A 32 -25.66 8.06 -11.19
C VAL A 32 -24.57 6.99 -11.20
N THR A 33 -24.34 6.39 -10.04
CA THR A 33 -23.64 5.12 -9.94
C THR A 33 -24.56 4.06 -10.55
N ALA A 34 -24.35 3.77 -11.83
CA ALA A 34 -25.11 2.75 -12.55
C ALA A 34 -24.87 1.37 -11.93
N ARG A 35 -25.71 1.00 -10.96
CA ARG A 35 -25.84 -0.40 -10.54
C ARG A 35 -26.81 -1.09 -11.48
N ALA A 36 -26.37 -1.29 -12.72
CA ALA A 36 -27.11 -2.04 -13.71
C ALA A 36 -27.09 -3.53 -13.35
N SER A 37 -28.29 -4.11 -13.20
CA SER A 37 -28.49 -5.56 -13.28
C SER A 37 -27.93 -6.06 -14.62
N PRO A 38 -27.23 -7.19 -14.70
CA PRO A 38 -26.63 -7.68 -15.95
C PRO A 38 -27.65 -7.93 -17.07
N ASP A 39 -28.94 -7.96 -16.76
CA ASP A 39 -30.03 -8.17 -17.73
C ASP A 39 -30.40 -6.92 -18.54
N LYS A 40 -29.96 -5.71 -18.15
CA LYS A 40 -30.39 -4.45 -18.80
C LYS A 40 -29.32 -3.74 -19.64
N VAL A 41 -28.10 -4.26 -19.69
CA VAL A 41 -27.03 -3.70 -20.54
C VAL A 41 -27.06 -4.22 -21.99
N GLN A 42 -27.83 -5.26 -22.28
CA GLN A 42 -27.90 -5.86 -23.61
C GLN A 42 -28.90 -5.18 -24.56
N ALA A 43 -29.75 -4.25 -24.06
CA ALA A 43 -30.84 -3.68 -24.84
C ALA A 43 -30.47 -2.45 -25.69
N PHE A 44 -29.22 -1.97 -25.66
CA PHE A 44 -28.82 -0.71 -26.31
C PHE A 44 -27.93 -0.85 -27.54
N LEU A 45 -27.63 -2.08 -27.96
CA LEU A 45 -26.81 -2.32 -29.14
C LEU A 45 -27.70 -2.75 -30.30
N PRO A 46 -27.84 -1.96 -31.38
CA PRO A 46 -28.50 -2.46 -32.58
C PRO A 46 -27.75 -3.70 -33.06
N SER A 47 -28.46 -4.71 -33.57
CA SER A 47 -27.88 -5.98 -34.01
C SER A 47 -26.79 -5.84 -35.10
N ASN A 48 -26.63 -4.64 -35.66
CA ASN A 48 -25.84 -4.35 -36.85
C ASN A 48 -24.81 -3.20 -36.65
N ILE A 49 -24.22 -3.03 -35.46
CA ILE A 49 -23.21 -1.97 -35.23
C ILE A 49 -22.00 -2.06 -36.17
N PHE A 50 -21.65 -3.27 -36.61
CA PHE A 50 -20.51 -3.52 -37.50
C PHE A 50 -20.92 -3.81 -38.94
N ALA A 51 -22.20 -3.62 -39.31
CA ALA A 51 -22.65 -3.86 -40.67
C ALA A 51 -21.92 -2.90 -41.64
N GLY A 52 -21.17 -3.47 -42.59
CA GLY A 52 -20.37 -2.73 -43.56
C GLY A 52 -18.89 -2.53 -43.19
N VAL A 53 -18.47 -2.91 -41.97
CA VAL A 53 -17.06 -2.84 -41.58
C VAL A 53 -16.31 -4.04 -42.15
N LYS A 54 -15.38 -3.78 -43.08
CA LYS A 54 -14.46 -4.79 -43.62
C LYS A 54 -13.27 -4.92 -42.67
N ILE A 55 -13.28 -5.95 -41.82
CA ILE A 55 -12.19 -6.24 -40.88
C ILE A 55 -11.30 -7.32 -41.50
N ASP A 56 -10.05 -6.97 -41.80
CA ASP A 56 -9.10 -7.94 -42.34
C ASP A 56 -8.65 -8.94 -41.24
N PRO A 57 -8.65 -10.25 -41.50
CA PRO A 57 -8.36 -11.26 -40.47
C PRO A 57 -6.94 -11.13 -39.90
N LYS A 58 -6.01 -10.57 -40.68
CA LYS A 58 -4.63 -10.30 -40.25
C LYS A 58 -4.56 -9.23 -39.15
N THR A 59 -5.51 -8.30 -39.10
CA THR A 59 -5.58 -7.24 -38.08
C THR A 59 -6.16 -7.73 -36.75
N LEU A 60 -6.87 -8.86 -36.76
CA LEU A 60 -7.43 -9.47 -35.56
C LEU A 60 -6.37 -10.19 -34.71
N VAL A 61 -5.20 -10.48 -35.30
CA VAL A 61 -4.07 -11.07 -34.61
C VAL A 61 -3.32 -9.98 -33.83
N LYS A 62 -3.94 -9.55 -32.72
CA LYS A 62 -3.26 -8.68 -31.76
C LYS A 62 -2.23 -9.50 -30.99
N LYS A 63 -0.95 -9.36 -31.36
CA LYS A 63 0.15 -9.81 -30.50
C LYS A 63 0.11 -8.90 -29.27
N LEU A 64 -0.34 -9.44 -28.14
CA LEU A 64 -0.23 -8.76 -26.87
C LEU A 64 1.24 -8.84 -26.47
N ASP A 65 1.98 -7.75 -26.64
CA ASP A 65 3.25 -7.58 -25.97
C ASP A 65 2.92 -7.55 -24.47
N ALA A 66 3.30 -8.62 -23.77
CA ALA A 66 2.99 -8.82 -22.36
C ALA A 66 3.56 -7.71 -21.45
N ASP A 67 4.36 -6.79 -22.01
CA ASP A 67 5.19 -5.87 -21.24
C ASP A 67 4.77 -4.40 -21.33
N SER A 68 4.07 -3.94 -22.37
CA SER A 68 3.85 -2.49 -22.57
C SER A 68 2.84 -1.86 -21.61
N ARG A 69 2.02 -2.68 -20.93
CA ARG A 69 0.99 -2.21 -19.96
C ARG A 69 1.30 -2.60 -18.52
N SER A 70 2.41 -3.30 -18.27
CA SER A 70 2.78 -3.89 -16.98
C SER A 70 4.01 -3.24 -16.32
N ILE A 71 4.56 -2.18 -16.93
CA ILE A 71 5.81 -1.55 -16.46
C ILE A 71 5.65 -0.94 -15.05
N VAL A 72 4.48 -0.38 -14.72
CA VAL A 72 4.24 0.27 -13.42
C VAL A 72 4.28 -0.71 -12.25
N SER A 73 3.90 -1.98 -12.46
CA SER A 73 4.05 -3.04 -11.45
C SER A 73 5.45 -3.66 -11.39
N ALA A 74 6.27 -3.49 -12.43
CA ALA A 74 7.63 -4.01 -12.50
C ALA A 74 8.66 -3.10 -11.80
N VAL A 75 8.54 -1.77 -11.96
CA VAL A 75 9.49 -0.80 -11.40
C VAL A 75 9.48 -0.78 -9.86
N LYS A 76 8.35 -1.08 -9.21
CA LYS A 76 8.27 -1.25 -7.74
C LYS A 76 8.59 -2.68 -7.27
N GLY A 77 9.30 -3.43 -8.11
CA GLY A 77 9.69 -4.82 -7.90
C GLY A 77 11.11 -5.14 -8.38
N GLU A 78 11.92 -4.13 -8.74
CA GLU A 78 13.32 -4.23 -9.14
C GLU A 78 14.26 -4.49 -7.95
N GLU A 79 13.80 -5.29 -6.99
CA GLU A 79 14.71 -6.17 -6.27
C GLU A 79 14.41 -7.53 -6.86
N GLU A 80 15.30 -8.01 -7.72
CA GLU A 80 15.26 -9.31 -8.39
C GLU A 80 14.63 -10.36 -7.46
N LYS A 81 13.31 -10.58 -7.59
CA LYS A 81 12.60 -11.53 -6.72
C LYS A 81 12.89 -12.91 -7.27
N VAL A 82 14.12 -13.36 -7.03
CA VAL A 82 14.44 -14.78 -6.88
C VAL A 82 13.26 -15.36 -6.11
N PRO A 83 12.58 -16.39 -6.64
CA PRO A 83 11.37 -16.91 -6.03
C PRO A 83 11.68 -17.37 -4.60
N LEU A 84 11.45 -16.46 -3.64
CA LEU A 84 11.85 -16.65 -2.26
C LEU A 84 11.13 -17.88 -1.71
N SER A 85 11.87 -18.64 -0.92
CA SER A 85 11.35 -19.80 -0.22
C SER A 85 10.19 -19.37 0.69
N LYS A 86 9.22 -20.26 0.92
CA LYS A 86 8.10 -20.01 1.85
C LYS A 86 8.60 -19.56 3.23
N LYS A 87 9.74 -20.09 3.67
CA LYS A 87 10.39 -19.71 4.94
C LYS A 87 10.79 -18.22 4.96
N GLU A 88 11.44 -17.76 3.90
CA GLU A 88 11.88 -16.36 3.76
C GLU A 88 10.69 -15.42 3.67
N LYS A 89 9.66 -15.78 2.91
CA LYS A 89 8.41 -14.99 2.82
C LYS A 89 7.74 -14.81 4.18
N MET A 90 7.71 -15.86 5.00
CA MET A 90 7.16 -15.79 6.36
C MET A 90 8.02 -14.93 7.29
N LYS A 91 9.35 -15.02 7.17
CA LYS A 91 10.27 -14.18 7.93
C LYS A 91 10.07 -12.71 7.60
N LEU A 92 10.04 -12.35 6.30
CA LEU A 92 9.78 -10.99 5.83
C LEU A 92 8.43 -10.46 6.29
N HIS A 93 7.38 -11.30 6.28
CA HIS A 93 6.08 -10.88 6.78
C HIS A 93 6.13 -10.55 8.28
N LYS A 94 6.80 -11.39 9.08
CA LYS A 94 6.97 -11.17 10.51
C LYS A 94 7.80 -9.92 10.78
N GLU A 95 8.90 -9.72 10.07
CA GLU A 95 9.77 -8.55 10.20
C GLU A 95 9.01 -7.26 9.86
N ARG A 96 8.31 -7.22 8.72
CA ARG A 96 7.44 -6.08 8.35
C ARG A 96 6.36 -5.81 9.38
N TRP A 97 5.78 -6.86 9.97
CA TRP A 97 4.78 -6.70 11.02
C TRP A 97 5.37 -6.14 12.32
N LEU A 98 6.55 -6.61 12.72
CA LEU A 98 7.27 -6.10 13.89
C LEU A 98 7.68 -4.63 13.70
N GLN A 99 8.25 -4.30 12.54
CA GLN A 99 8.59 -2.93 12.18
C GLN A 99 7.38 -2.00 12.31
N LYS A 100 6.25 -2.40 11.71
CA LYS A 100 5.00 -1.63 11.81
C LYS A 100 4.53 -1.43 13.25
N ILE A 101 4.69 -2.43 14.11
CA ILE A 101 4.35 -2.30 15.54
C ILE A 101 5.27 -1.30 16.23
N GLU A 102 6.57 -1.34 15.94
CA GLU A 102 7.57 -0.43 16.49
C GLU A 102 7.30 1.01 16.07
N ASP A 103 7.05 1.24 14.78
CA ASP A 103 6.71 2.56 14.23
C ASP A 103 5.47 3.13 14.93
N ILE A 104 4.41 2.33 15.10
CA ILE A 104 3.19 2.75 15.81
C ILE A 104 3.49 3.08 17.28
N LYS A 105 4.36 2.32 17.94
CA LYS A 105 4.76 2.61 19.34
C LYS A 105 5.55 3.91 19.43
N LEU A 106 6.48 4.17 18.51
CA LEU A 106 7.26 5.40 18.45
C LEU A 106 6.35 6.60 18.20
N ALA A 107 5.48 6.55 17.19
CA ALA A 107 4.52 7.61 16.90
C ALA A 107 3.62 7.92 18.10
N LYS A 108 3.11 6.90 18.81
CA LYS A 108 2.31 7.10 20.03
C LYS A 108 3.09 7.73 21.17
N LYS A 109 4.38 7.41 21.32
CA LYS A 109 5.25 8.04 22.33
C LYS A 109 5.47 9.51 22.01
N LEU A 110 5.77 9.84 20.76
CA LEU A 110 5.93 11.22 20.28
C LEU A 110 4.66 12.04 20.52
N GLN A 111 3.49 11.53 20.10
CA GLN A 111 2.21 12.18 20.36
C GLN A 111 1.93 12.42 21.84
N LYS A 112 2.23 11.44 22.71
CA LYS A 112 2.06 11.60 24.15
C LYS A 112 3.00 12.67 24.71
N ALA A 113 4.24 12.73 24.22
CA ALA A 113 5.21 13.75 24.62
C ALA A 113 4.75 15.15 24.14
N GLU A 114 4.33 15.28 22.89
CA GLU A 114 3.77 16.52 22.34
C GLU A 114 2.53 17.00 23.11
N MET A 115 1.57 16.11 23.40
CA MET A 115 0.37 16.48 24.15
C MET A 115 0.73 16.99 25.55
N LYS A 116 1.69 16.34 26.22
CA LYS A 116 2.18 16.81 27.53
C LYS A 116 2.80 18.20 27.41
N ARG A 117 3.65 18.43 26.40
CA ARG A 117 4.28 19.73 26.15
C ARG A 117 3.24 20.81 25.84
N LYS A 118 2.29 20.52 24.95
CA LYS A 118 1.18 21.42 24.59
C LYS A 118 0.28 21.74 25.79
N ALA A 119 0.09 20.78 26.71
CA ALA A 119 -0.74 20.97 27.90
C ALA A 119 -0.02 21.73 29.02
N THR A 120 1.32 21.69 29.08
CA THR A 120 2.10 22.50 30.01
C THR A 120 2.36 23.87 29.38
N PRO A 121 1.76 24.98 29.87
CA PRO A 121 2.08 26.31 29.37
C PRO A 121 3.49 26.70 29.83
N VAL A 122 4.48 26.27 29.07
CA VAL A 122 5.89 26.58 29.32
C VAL A 122 6.24 27.74 28.40
N VAL A 123 6.50 28.91 28.99
CA VAL A 123 7.09 30.05 28.26
C VAL A 123 8.48 29.61 27.81
N GLY A 124 8.70 29.50 26.50
CA GLY A 124 9.99 29.12 25.91
C GLY A 124 10.21 27.61 25.74
N ASP A 125 9.26 26.89 25.14
CA ASP A 125 9.54 25.54 24.63
C ASP A 125 10.70 25.59 23.61
N MET A 126 11.80 24.90 23.90
CA MET A 126 13.00 24.84 23.05
C MET A 126 12.90 23.74 21.98
N ASN A 127 11.89 22.86 22.07
CA ASN A 127 11.72 21.76 21.12
C ASN A 127 11.53 22.20 19.66
N PRO A 128 10.83 23.31 19.34
CA PRO A 128 10.72 23.80 17.97
C PRO A 128 12.08 24.11 17.33
N LEU A 129 13.08 24.52 18.12
CA LEU A 129 14.42 24.77 17.61
C LEU A 129 15.16 23.48 17.26
N MET A 130 14.96 22.42 18.05
CA MET A 130 15.56 21.11 17.78
C MET A 130 14.92 20.42 16.57
N GLU A 131 13.60 20.54 16.41
CA GLU A 131 12.85 19.96 15.29
C GLU A 131 13.13 20.67 13.96
N ALA A 132 13.50 21.95 14.00
CA ALA A 132 13.90 22.69 12.80
C ALA A 132 15.30 22.33 12.29
N LEU A 133 16.08 21.53 13.03
CA LEU A 133 17.38 21.05 12.60
C LEU A 133 17.24 19.76 11.79
N PRO A 134 18.02 19.58 10.71
CA PRO A 134 18.08 18.31 10.00
C PRO A 134 18.48 17.17 10.94
N GLU A 135 17.80 16.02 10.82
CA GLU A 135 18.25 14.82 11.51
C GLU A 135 19.53 14.30 10.83
N LEU A 136 20.46 13.71 11.59
CA LEU A 136 21.72 13.19 11.03
C LEU A 136 21.50 12.15 9.91
N SER A 137 20.32 11.53 9.86
CA SER A 137 19.89 10.60 8.82
C SER A 137 19.50 11.27 7.49
N ASP A 138 19.17 12.56 7.52
CA ASP A 138 18.81 13.36 6.34
C ASP A 138 20.04 14.01 5.69
N LEU A 139 21.19 13.97 6.36
CA LEU A 139 22.44 14.38 5.76
C LEU A 139 22.86 13.30 4.75
N PRO A 140 22.97 13.62 3.44
CA PRO A 140 23.63 12.72 2.51
C PRO A 140 25.06 12.54 3.02
N GLY A 141 25.41 11.30 3.39
CA GLY A 141 26.66 10.98 4.05
C GLY A 141 27.87 11.57 3.32
N GLU A 142 28.66 12.30 4.09
CA GLU A 142 30.08 12.56 3.87
C GLU A 142 30.82 11.20 4.03
N GLU A 143 30.64 10.29 3.07
CA GLU A 143 31.26 8.95 3.06
C GLU A 143 32.47 8.84 2.11
N ASP A 144 32.93 9.94 1.52
CA ASP A 144 34.06 9.96 0.57
C ASP A 144 35.24 10.80 1.05
N GLY A 145 35.93 10.33 2.10
CA GLY A 145 37.22 10.85 2.57
C GLY A 145 37.54 10.20 3.91
N ASP A 146 38.42 9.21 4.04
CA ASP A 146 39.82 9.26 3.68
C ASP A 146 40.34 7.88 3.27
N LYS A 147 40.66 7.70 1.98
CA LYS A 147 41.72 6.78 1.52
C LYS A 147 42.96 7.60 1.21
N LEU A 148 43.61 8.14 2.23
CA LEU A 148 44.98 8.64 2.05
C LEU A 148 45.96 7.49 2.27
N HIS A 149 46.65 7.22 1.17
CA HIS A 149 47.76 6.30 1.02
C HIS A 149 48.76 6.44 2.18
N SER A 150 49.05 5.33 2.84
CA SER A 150 50.31 5.12 3.54
C SER A 150 51.07 4.00 2.81
N ASP A 151 51.34 4.23 1.53
CA ASP A 151 52.46 3.60 0.86
C ASP A 151 53.65 4.57 0.97
N GLU A 152 54.83 3.98 1.20
CA GLU A 152 56.16 4.60 1.24
C GLU A 152 56.54 5.34 2.54
N ILE A 153 57.33 4.66 3.39
CA ILE A 153 58.73 5.02 3.68
C ILE A 153 59.41 3.77 4.30
N SER A 154 60.12 3.04 3.45
CA SER A 154 61.43 2.46 3.76
C SER A 154 62.29 2.88 2.56
N PRO A 155 63.56 3.32 2.70
CA PRO A 155 64.58 2.75 3.59
C PRO A 155 65.50 3.83 4.23
N GLU A 156 66.51 3.43 5.01
CA GLU A 156 67.95 3.76 4.80
C GLU A 156 68.77 3.74 6.12
N ALA A 157 69.92 3.05 6.03
CA ALA A 157 71.08 2.93 6.93
C ALA A 157 70.95 2.07 8.22
#